data_AF-A0A8J5K2Q0-F1
#
_entry.id   AF-A0A8J5K2Q0-F1
#
_cell.length_a   1.000
_cell.length_b   1.000
_cell.length_c   1.000
_cell.angle_alpha   90.00
_cell.angle_beta   90.00
_cell.angle_gamma   90.00
#
_symmetry.space_group_name_H-M   'P 1'
#
loop_
_entity.id
_entity.type
_entity.pdbx_description
1 polymer ?
#
loop_
_entity_poly.entity_id
_entity_poly.type
_entity_poly.pdbx_seq_one_letter_code
_entity_poly.pdbx_strand_id
1 'polypeptide(L)'
;MQLVLKESKQLVVTDKKQVLTVPPRKDTANLAPCNHEEADTRMMVHAADALECGHRRILIRTVDTDVVILAVALANERSEVLDELWLTFGTGKNRRYIAAHQVAKAWDLRSRELFQCFTQ
;
A
#
# COMPACT_ATOMS: atom_id res chain seq x y z
N MET A 1 10.88 -23.43 -10.06
CA MET A 1 10.80 -23.00 -8.65
C MET A 1 9.34 -22.78 -8.31
N GLN A 2 8.69 -23.72 -7.62
CA GLN A 2 7.28 -23.59 -7.23
C GLN A 2 7.23 -22.84 -5.90
N LEU A 3 6.62 -21.66 -5.88
CA LEU A 3 6.39 -20.91 -4.65
C LEU A 3 5.31 -21.62 -3.84
N VAL A 4 5.72 -22.36 -2.80
CA VAL A 4 4.79 -22.95 -1.83
C VAL A 4 4.52 -21.92 -0.74
N LEU A 5 3.34 -21.30 -0.79
CA LEU A 5 2.87 -20.41 0.27
C LEU A 5 2.35 -21.26 1.44
N LYS A 6 2.59 -20.80 2.68
CA LYS A 6 1.94 -21.40 3.87
C LYS A 6 0.42 -21.21 3.75
N GLU A 7 -0.35 -22.10 4.38
CA GLU A 7 -1.81 -21.95 4.49
C GLU A 7 -2.16 -20.53 4.97
N SER A 8 -3.21 -19.95 4.38
CA SER A 8 -3.69 -18.58 4.59
C SER A 8 -2.82 -17.45 4.04
N LYS A 9 -1.72 -17.72 3.33
CA LYS A 9 -0.93 -16.68 2.65
C LYS A 9 -1.33 -16.52 1.20
N GLN A 10 -1.31 -15.27 0.76
CA GLN A 10 -1.57 -14.89 -0.62
C GLN A 10 -0.44 -14.01 -1.15
N LEU A 11 -0.11 -14.21 -2.42
CA LEU A 11 0.76 -13.37 -3.21
C LEU A 11 -0.05 -12.75 -4.35
N VAL A 12 -0.02 -11.43 -4.44
CA VAL A 12 -0.65 -10.66 -5.51
C VAL A 12 0.44 -9.82 -6.14
N VAL A 13 0.59 -9.89 -7.46
CA VAL A 13 1.64 -9.19 -8.20
C VAL A 13 1.02 -8.51 -9.40
N THR A 14 1.40 -7.26 -9.65
CA THR A 14 1.15 -6.62 -10.93
C THR A 14 2.39 -6.75 -11.80
N ASP A 15 2.22 -7.30 -13.01
CA ASP A 15 3.22 -7.27 -14.07
C ASP A 15 2.64 -6.51 -15.27
N LYS A 16 3.24 -5.38 -15.60
CA LYS A 16 2.71 -4.41 -16.56
C LYS A 16 1.28 -4.02 -16.17
N LYS A 17 0.28 -4.46 -16.94
CA LYS A 17 -1.15 -4.24 -16.69
C LYS A 17 -1.88 -5.46 -16.12
N GLN A 18 -1.21 -6.60 -16.06
CA GLN A 18 -1.79 -7.86 -15.60
C GLN A 18 -1.61 -8.03 -14.11
N VAL A 19 -2.57 -8.69 -13.47
CA VAL A 19 -2.52 -9.02 -12.05
C VAL A 19 -2.50 -10.54 -11.91
N LEU A 20 -1.47 -11.03 -11.24
CA LEU A 20 -1.24 -12.45 -11.00
C LEU A 20 -1.43 -12.74 -9.51
N THR A 21 -2.10 -13.84 -9.19
CA THR A 21 -2.44 -14.19 -7.81
C THR A 21 -2.10 -15.64 -7.50
N VAL A 22 -1.56 -15.88 -6.30
CA VAL A 22 -1.27 -17.21 -5.77
C VAL A 22 -1.77 -17.27 -4.32
N PRO A 23 -2.75 -18.13 -3.98
CA PRO A 23 -3.57 -18.91 -4.90
C PRO A 23 -4.42 -18.00 -5.82
N PRO A 24 -4.96 -18.53 -6.94
CA PRO A 24 -5.81 -17.78 -7.85
C PRO A 24 -7.01 -17.15 -7.13
N ARG A 25 -7.21 -15.85 -7.32
CA ARG A 25 -8.41 -15.13 -6.87
C ARG A 25 -9.52 -15.23 -7.92
N LYS A 26 -10.76 -15.34 -7.44
CA LYS A 26 -11.95 -15.23 -8.30
C LYS A 26 -12.17 -13.80 -8.79
N ASP A 27 -11.83 -12.82 -7.96
CA ASP A 27 -12.03 -11.42 -8.25
C ASP A 27 -10.72 -10.65 -8.07
N THR A 28 -10.37 -9.91 -9.12
CA THR A 28 -9.23 -8.98 -9.16
C THR A 28 -9.65 -7.65 -9.79
N ALA A 29 -10.94 -7.34 -9.86
CA ALA A 29 -11.46 -6.15 -10.55
C ALA A 29 -10.91 -4.83 -9.97
N ASN A 30 -10.63 -4.80 -8.67
CA ASN A 30 -10.00 -3.65 -8.00
C ASN A 30 -8.53 -3.43 -8.37
N LEU A 31 -7.88 -4.44 -8.95
CA LEU A 31 -6.46 -4.43 -9.29
C LEU A 31 -6.20 -4.45 -10.80
N ALA A 32 -7.06 -5.10 -11.58
CA ALA A 32 -6.85 -5.42 -12.98
C ALA A 32 -7.89 -4.75 -13.90
N PRO A 33 -7.47 -4.19 -15.06
CA PRO A 33 -6.10 -3.97 -15.46
C PRO A 33 -5.46 -2.86 -14.62
N CYS A 34 -4.21 -3.04 -14.22
CA CYS A 34 -3.50 -2.00 -13.50
C CYS A 34 -2.93 -0.98 -14.50
N ASN A 35 -3.55 0.19 -14.59
CA ASN A 35 -3.18 1.22 -15.58
C ASN A 35 -2.21 2.29 -15.05
N HIS A 36 -1.82 2.20 -13.78
CA HIS A 36 -0.84 3.12 -13.18
C HIS A 36 0.56 2.85 -13.74
N GLU A 37 1.23 3.90 -14.22
CA GLU A 37 2.56 3.83 -14.83
C GLU A 37 3.67 3.56 -13.80
N GLU A 38 3.61 4.23 -12.64
CA GLU A 38 4.67 4.17 -11.62
C GLU A 38 4.46 3.04 -10.62
N ALA A 39 5.55 2.51 -10.03
CA ALA A 39 5.47 1.36 -9.14
C ALA A 39 4.89 1.71 -7.76
N ASP A 40 5.16 2.90 -7.26
CA ASP A 40 4.70 3.43 -5.99
C ASP A 40 3.18 3.62 -5.94
N THR A 41 2.59 4.18 -7.00
CA THR A 41 1.14 4.33 -7.14
C THR A 41 0.48 2.97 -7.28
N ARG A 42 1.07 2.03 -8.02
CA ARG A 42 0.61 0.62 -8.03
C ARG A 42 0.62 0.01 -6.64
N MET A 43 1.65 0.26 -5.82
CA MET A 43 1.71 -0.24 -4.44
C MET A 43 0.56 0.30 -3.58
N MET A 44 0.12 1.56 -3.79
CA MET A 44 -1.05 2.10 -3.09
C MET A 44 -2.35 1.39 -3.52
N VAL A 45 -2.51 1.06 -4.80
CA VAL A 45 -3.66 0.27 -5.28
C VAL A 45 -3.70 -1.11 -4.62
N HIS A 46 -2.55 -1.78 -4.46
CA HIS A 46 -2.46 -3.05 -3.72
C HIS A 46 -2.80 -2.89 -2.24
N ALA A 47 -2.35 -1.81 -1.59
CA ALA A 47 -2.69 -1.53 -0.20
C ALA A 47 -4.20 -1.26 -0.03
N ALA A 48 -4.81 -0.52 -0.95
CA ALA A 48 -6.26 -0.29 -0.97
C ALA A 48 -7.05 -1.59 -1.18
N ASP A 49 -6.67 -2.44 -2.15
CA ASP A 49 -7.31 -3.75 -2.35
C ASP A 49 -7.19 -4.64 -1.11
N ALA A 50 -6.05 -4.60 -0.41
CA ALA A 50 -5.88 -5.34 0.84
C ALA A 50 -6.87 -4.86 1.93
N LEU A 51 -7.13 -3.55 2.03
CA LEU A 51 -8.15 -3.00 2.93
C LEU A 51 -9.56 -3.50 2.56
N GLU A 52 -9.90 -3.49 1.27
CA GLU A 52 -11.19 -4.01 0.77
C GLU A 52 -11.36 -5.51 1.05
N CYS A 53 -10.25 -6.25 1.12
CA CYS A 53 -10.23 -7.65 1.54
C CYS A 53 -10.26 -7.84 3.07
N GLY A 54 -10.41 -6.76 3.83
CA GLY A 54 -10.51 -6.78 5.29
C GLY A 54 -9.17 -6.79 6.02
N HIS A 55 -8.03 -6.64 5.34
CA HIS A 55 -6.75 -6.49 6.01
C HIS A 55 -6.62 -5.09 6.62
N ARG A 56 -6.40 -5.00 7.93
CA ARG A 56 -6.37 -3.72 8.66
C ARG A 56 -4.96 -3.23 9.01
N ARG A 57 -3.96 -4.09 8.85
CA ARG A 57 -2.55 -3.80 9.13
C ARG A 57 -1.70 -4.11 7.92
N ILE A 58 -1.05 -3.09 7.37
CA ILE A 58 -0.32 -3.15 6.11
C ILE A 58 1.13 -2.73 6.37
N LEU A 59 2.07 -3.48 5.77
CA LEU A 59 3.49 -3.16 5.77
C LEU A 59 3.98 -2.98 4.34
N ILE A 60 4.41 -1.77 4.01
CA ILE A 60 5.01 -1.44 2.72
C ILE A 60 6.54 -1.52 2.86
N ARG A 61 7.21 -2.10 1.87
CA ARG A 61 8.66 -2.09 1.80
C ARG A 61 9.10 -1.24 0.63
N THR A 62 9.91 -0.23 0.90
CA THR A 62 10.38 0.71 -0.11
C THR A 62 11.73 1.30 0.26
N VAL A 63 12.42 1.87 -0.71
CA VAL A 63 13.57 2.77 -0.51
C VAL A 63 13.27 4.18 -1.00
N ASP A 64 12.13 4.35 -1.68
CA ASP A 64 11.72 5.58 -2.33
C ASP A 64 10.88 6.44 -1.37
N THR A 65 11.10 7.75 -1.43
CA THR A 65 10.58 8.69 -0.42
C THR A 65 9.16 9.16 -0.76
N ASP A 66 8.83 9.25 -2.04
CA ASP A 66 7.48 9.47 -2.55
C ASP A 66 6.48 8.43 -2.02
N VAL A 67 6.86 7.15 -1.95
CA VAL A 67 6.05 6.08 -1.34
C VAL A 67 5.71 6.39 0.11
N VAL A 68 6.60 7.06 0.87
CA VAL A 68 6.30 7.45 2.26
C VAL A 68 5.18 8.48 2.30
N ILE A 69 5.22 9.47 1.41
CA ILE A 69 4.19 10.52 1.33
C ILE A 69 2.86 9.92 0.85
N LEU A 70 2.88 9.08 -0.18
CA LEU A 70 1.70 8.37 -0.66
C LEU A 70 1.08 7.47 0.41
N ALA A 71 1.91 6.77 1.19
CA ALA A 71 1.42 5.97 2.31
C ALA A 71 0.76 6.82 3.40
N VAL A 72 1.33 7.99 3.74
CA VAL A 72 0.70 8.92 4.69
C VAL A 72 -0.64 9.43 4.15
N ALA A 73 -0.71 9.75 2.85
CA ALA A 73 -1.95 10.14 2.18
C ALA A 73 -3.03 9.07 2.30
N LEU A 74 -2.70 7.83 1.94
CA LEU A 74 -3.60 6.69 2.01
C LEU A 74 -4.07 6.44 3.44
N ALA A 75 -3.17 6.54 4.42
CA ALA A 75 -3.53 6.35 5.83
C ALA A 75 -4.48 7.43 6.34
N ASN A 76 -4.36 8.67 5.86
CA ASN A 76 -5.29 9.73 6.18
C ASN A 76 -6.67 9.47 5.54
N GLU A 77 -6.68 9.16 4.24
CA GLU A 77 -7.89 8.92 3.43
C GLU A 77 -8.69 7.69 3.91
N ARG A 78 -8.01 6.67 4.44
CA ARG A 78 -8.61 5.40 4.90
C ARG A 78 -8.58 5.23 6.41
N SER A 79 -8.46 6.33 7.16
CA SER A 79 -8.32 6.32 8.63
C SER A 79 -9.45 5.63 9.40
N GLU A 80 -10.66 5.57 8.83
CA GLU A 80 -11.80 4.86 9.44
C GLU A 80 -11.66 3.33 9.40
N VAL A 81 -10.93 2.82 8.40
CA VAL A 81 -10.82 1.38 8.14
C VAL A 81 -9.42 0.81 8.37
N LEU A 82 -8.38 1.64 8.33
CA LEU A 82 -6.99 1.24 8.50
C LEU A 82 -6.57 1.37 9.98
N ASP A 83 -6.13 0.27 10.58
CA ASP A 83 -5.58 0.29 11.95
C ASP A 83 -4.11 0.74 11.93
N GLU A 84 -3.30 0.11 11.08
CA GLU A 84 -1.85 0.34 11.03
C GLU A 84 -1.32 0.29 9.60
N LEU A 85 -0.67 1.37 9.17
CA LEU A 85 0.19 1.37 7.98
C LEU A 85 1.62 1.68 8.36
N TRP A 86 2.50 0.73 8.07
CA TRP A 86 3.92 0.79 8.34
C TRP A 86 4.72 0.78 7.04
N LEU A 87 5.87 1.45 7.05
CA LEU A 87 6.87 1.31 6.01
C LEU A 87 8.16 0.74 6.58
N THR A 88 8.73 -0.27 5.93
CA THR A 88 10.16 -0.56 6.03
C THR A 88 10.89 0.26 4.98
N PHE A 89 11.60 1.30 5.42
CA PHE A 89 12.28 2.25 4.57
C PHE A 89 13.81 2.07 4.62
N GLY A 90 14.47 2.04 3.47
CA GLY A 90 15.94 2.03 3.35
C GLY A 90 16.56 0.65 3.07
N THR A 91 17.88 0.62 2.92
CA THR A 91 18.65 -0.55 2.48
C THR A 91 19.60 -1.08 3.57
N GLY A 92 19.90 -2.38 3.50
CA GLY A 92 20.88 -3.04 4.38
C GLY A 92 20.62 -2.78 5.87
N LYS A 93 21.66 -2.28 6.56
CA LYS A 93 21.64 -1.96 8.00
C LYS A 93 20.90 -0.66 8.32
N ASN A 94 20.64 0.19 7.33
CA ASN A 94 19.98 1.50 7.51
C ASN A 94 18.46 1.41 7.31
N ARG A 95 17.87 0.25 7.55
CA ARG A 95 16.43 0.06 7.44
C ARG A 95 15.73 0.55 8.70
N ARG A 96 14.70 1.37 8.53
CA ARG A 96 13.88 1.90 9.62
C ARG A 96 12.41 1.62 9.38
N TYR A 97 11.65 1.56 10.47
CA TYR A 97 10.20 1.47 10.44
C TYR A 97 9.60 2.86 10.57
N ILE A 98 8.68 3.22 9.68
CA ILE A 98 7.95 4.49 9.71
C ILE A 98 6.46 4.18 9.88
N ALA A 99 5.83 4.75 10.90
CA ALA A 99 4.40 4.62 11.17
C ALA A 99 3.60 5.68 10.39
N ALA A 100 3.27 5.42 9.12
CA ALA A 100 2.54 6.39 8.29
C ALA A 100 1.19 6.78 8.89
N HIS A 101 0.48 5.84 9.52
CA HIS A 101 -0.79 6.11 10.21
C HIS A 101 -0.65 7.10 11.39
N GLN A 102 0.48 7.07 12.12
CA GLN A 102 0.74 8.03 13.18
C GLN A 102 1.10 9.41 12.63
N VAL A 103 1.87 9.45 11.53
CA VAL A 103 2.20 10.69 10.82
C VAL A 103 0.92 11.34 10.28
N ALA A 104 0.05 10.56 9.63
CA ALA A 104 -1.25 11.01 9.13
C ALA A 104 -2.12 11.59 10.26
N LYS A 105 -2.25 10.86 11.38
CA LYS A 105 -2.99 11.35 12.56
C LYS A 105 -2.41 12.63 13.13
N ALA A 106 -1.08 12.77 13.16
CA ALA A 106 -0.44 14.01 13.60
C ALA A 106 -0.65 15.17 12.60
N TRP A 107 -0.85 14.85 11.32
CA TRP A 107 -1.05 15.82 10.24
C TRP A 107 -2.49 16.31 10.13
N ASP A 108 -3.49 15.45 10.32
CA ASP A 108 -4.91 15.83 10.35
C ASP A 108 -5.21 16.83 11.48
N LEU A 109 -4.45 16.75 12.58
CA LEU A 109 -4.48 17.73 13.66
C LEU A 109 -3.89 19.10 13.27
N ARG A 110 -3.23 19.25 12.11
CA ARG A 110 -2.46 20.45 11.75
C ARG A 110 -2.91 21.18 10.49
N SER A 111 -3.46 20.57 9.44
CA SER A 111 -4.05 21.29 8.29
C SER A 111 -4.71 20.36 7.25
N ARG A 112 -5.92 20.70 6.76
CA ARG A 112 -6.71 19.92 5.78
C ARG A 112 -6.50 20.25 4.29
N GLU A 113 -5.61 21.18 3.92
CA GLU A 113 -5.63 21.75 2.56
C GLU A 113 -4.57 21.19 1.57
N LEU A 114 -3.60 20.40 2.01
CA LEU A 114 -2.43 20.06 1.16
C LEU A 114 -2.60 18.83 0.24
N PHE A 115 -3.57 17.95 0.49
CA PHE A 115 -3.69 16.69 -0.27
C PHE A 115 -4.61 16.73 -1.49
N GLN A 116 -5.47 17.75 -1.63
CA GLN A 116 -6.34 17.87 -2.81
C GLN A 116 -5.57 18.05 -4.13
N CYS A 117 -4.29 18.46 -4.07
CA CYS A 117 -3.45 18.65 -5.27
C CYS A 117 -2.80 17.37 -5.80
N PHE A 118 -2.78 16.26 -5.04
CA PHE A 118 -2.13 15.01 -5.47
C PHE A 118 -3.12 13.95 -5.97
N THR A 119 -4.43 14.23 -5.92
CA THR A 119 -5.49 13.31 -6.34
C THR A 119 -6.23 13.76 -7.61
N GLN A 120 -5.65 14.68 -8.39
CA GLN A 120 -6.16 15.08 -9.71
C GLN A 120 -5.16 14.76 -10.81
#